data_AF-A0A357NBE7-F1
#
_entry.id   AF-A0A357NBE7-F1
#
_cell.length_a   1.000
_cell.length_b   1.000
_cell.length_c   1.000
_cell.angle_alpha   90.00
_cell.angle_beta   90.00
_cell.angle_gamma   90.00
#
_symmetry.space_group_name_H-M   'P 1'
#
loop_
_entity.id
_entity.type
_entity.pdbx_description
1 polymer ?
#
loop_
_entity_poly.entity_id
_entity_poly.type
_entity_poly.pdbx_seq_one_letter_code
_entity_poly.pdbx_strand_id
1 'polypeptide(L)' 'MSRIIVGITGASGAVYGVRLLEVLHGSAIETHLVVSEA' A
#
# COMPACT_ATOMS: atom_id res chain seq x y z
N MET A 1 -12.16 13.01 -6.04
CA MET A 1 -11.37 11.80 -6.30
C MET A 1 -10.34 11.68 -5.18
N SER A 2 -10.31 10.57 -4.45
CA SER A 2 -9.38 10.39 -3.33
C SER A 2 -8.11 9.67 -3.80
N ARG A 3 -6.95 10.15 -3.36
CA ARG A 3 -5.63 9.61 -3.69
C ARG A 3 -4.86 9.29 -2.42
N ILE A 4 -4.25 8.11 -2.35
CA ILE A 4 -3.45 7.67 -1.20
C ILE A 4 -2.07 7.24 -1.68
N ILE A 5 -1.03 7.58 -0.90
CA ILE A 5 0.31 7.05 -1.06
C ILE A 5 0.55 6.00 0.04
N VAL A 6 0.96 4.80 -0.36
CA VAL A 6 1.28 3.70 0.56
C VAL A 6 2.78 3.45 0.51
N GLY A 7 3.47 3.66 1.63
CA GLY A 7 4.87 3.29 1.81
C GLY A 7 5.00 1.97 2.57
N ILE A 8 5.70 1.00 2.01
CA ILE A 8 6.02 -0.28 2.68
C ILE A 8 7.54 -0.35 2.90
N THR A 9 7.95 -0.58 4.16
CA THR A 9 9.36 -0.75 4.56
C THR A 9 9.66 -2.20 4.96
N GLY A 10 10.95 -2.54 5.07
CA GLY A 10 11.46 -3.85 5.49
C GLY A 10 11.23 -4.16 6.98
N ALA A 11 9.97 -4.19 7.42
CA ALA A 11 9.57 -4.58 8.77
C ALA A 11 8.75 -5.86 8.75
N SER A 12 8.68 -6.58 9.87
CA SER A 12 7.92 -7.83 10.01
C SER A 12 6.43 -7.69 9.61
N GLY A 13 5.88 -6.47 9.67
CA GLY A 13 4.50 -6.15 9.32
C GLY A 13 4.22 -5.84 7.85
N ALA A 14 5.18 -5.97 6.92
CA ALA A 14 4.99 -5.62 5.51
C ALA A 14 3.77 -6.33 4.87
N VAL A 15 3.42 -7.52 5.34
CA VAL A 15 2.23 -8.27 4.91
C VAL A 15 0.92 -7.50 5.12
N TYR A 16 0.83 -6.63 6.13
CA TYR A 16 -0.35 -5.77 6.33
C TYR A 16 -0.46 -4.69 5.25
N GLY A 17 0.67 -4.17 4.77
CA GLY A 17 0.71 -3.27 3.63
C GLY A 17 0.19 -3.95 2.36
N VAL A 18 0.56 -5.22 2.14
CA VAL A 18 0.02 -6.02 1.01
C VAL A 18 -1.50 -6.18 1.13
N ARG A 19 -2.01 -6.55 2.32
CA ARG A 19 -3.47 -6.65 2.56
C ARG A 19 -4.21 -5.33 2.36
N LEU A 20 -3.60 -4.21 2.75
CA LEU A 20 -4.16 -2.88 2.49
C LEU A 20 -4.28 -2.62 0.97
N LEU A 21 -3.27 -2.95 0.18
CA LEU A 21 -3.30 -2.78 -1.27
C LEU A 21 -4.39 -3.64 -1.93
N GLU A 22 -4.60 -4.87 -1.47
CA GLU A 22 -5.67 -5.74 -1.96
C GLU A 22 -7.06 -5.11 -1.73
N VAL A 23 -7.28 -4.53 -0.54
CA VAL A 23 -8.53 -3.83 -0.22
C VAL A 23 -8.71 -2.57 -1.08
N LEU A 24 -7.64 -1.79 -1.26
CA LEU A 24 -7.69 -0.56 -2.05
C LEU A 24 -7.89 -0.83 -3.55
N HIS A 25 -7.38 -1.94 -4.08
CA HIS A 25 -7.53 -2.33 -5.49
C HIS A 25 -9.00 -2.46 -5.93
N GLY A 26 -9.89 -2.89 -5.03
CA GLY A 26 -11.33 -2.99 -5.30
C GLY A 26 -12.10 -1.67 -5.12
N SER A 27 -11.42 -0.57 -4.77
CA SER A 27 -12.04 0.71 -4.45
C SER A 27 -11.86 1.75 -5.56
N ALA A 28 -12.56 2.88 -5.45
CA ALA A 28 -12.37 4.03 -6.34
C ALA A 28 -11.14 4.91 -5.96
N ILE A 29 -10.30 4.46 -5.02
CA ILE A 29 -9.15 5.20 -4.52
C ILE A 29 -7.92 4.87 -5.38
N GLU A 30 -7.36 5.88 -6.02
CA GLU A 30 -6.09 5.75 -6.72
C GLU A 30 -4.96 5.63 -5.69
N THR A 31 -4.15 4.59 -5.84
CA THR A 31 -3.09 4.25 -4.88
C THR A 31 -1.74 4.32 -5.56
N HIS A 32 -0.82 5.11 -4.99
CA HIS A 32 0.58 5.12 -5.40
C HIS A 32 1.43 4.37 -4.37
N LEU A 33 2.10 3.30 -4.80
CA LEU A 33 2.90 2.44 -3.94
C LEU A 33 4.39 2.84 -4.01
N VAL A 34 5.03 2.97 -2.84
CA VAL A 34 6.48 3.10 -2.69
C VAL A 34 6.98 1.98 -1.77
N VAL A 35 8.05 1.29 -2.18
CA VAL A 35 8.66 0.19 -1.40
C VAL A 35 10.14 0.47 -1.24
N SER A 36 10.68 0.30 -0.03
CA SER A 36 12.13 0.43 0.22
C SER A 36 12.88 -0.86 -0.13
N GLU A 37 14.17 -0.76 -0.46
CA GLU A 37 15.06 -1.92 -0.70
C GLU A 37 15.47 -2.71 0.56
N ALA A 38 15.12 -2.20 1.75
CA ALA A 38 15.56 -2.67 3.07
C ALA A 38 15.42 -4.19 3.32
#